data_AF-A0A6A9SBD8-F1
#
_entry.id   AF-A0A6A9SBD8-F1
#
_cell.length_a   1.000
_cell.length_b   1.000
_cell.length_c   1.000
_cell.angle_alpha   90.00
_cell.angle_beta   90.00
_cell.angle_gamma   90.00
#
_symmetry.space_group_name_H-M   'P 1'
#
loop_
_entity.id
_entity.type
_entity.pdbx_description
1 polymer ?
#
loop_
_entity_poly.entity_id
_entity_poly.type
_entity_poly.pdbx_seq_one_letter_code
_entity_poly.pdbx_strand_id
1 'polypeptide(L)'
;GIVVDRVIADYAAGAVERLVEAAQAADLLVVEGQGALAHPAYSGVTTSILHGSAPDALVMCHEAGREAIHGYESFDIPPLPEYVDIYERLAAPISDASVVAGMLNTRHLDDSEAADAVAGYSESLGAPATDPVRHGVPDEVLDAIL
;
A
#
# COMPACT_ATOMS: atom_id res chain seq x y z
N GLY A 1 9.21 14.63 7.33
CA GLY A 1 8.49 14.21 6.11
C GLY A 1 8.47 15.32 5.08
N ILE A 2 7.93 15.03 3.90
CA ILE A 2 7.70 15.96 2.78
C ILE A 2 6.25 15.81 2.34
N VAL A 3 5.61 16.91 1.96
CA VAL A 3 4.28 16.89 1.34
C VAL A 3 4.46 16.61 -0.15
N VAL A 4 4.52 15.33 -0.54
CA VAL A 4 4.94 14.89 -1.89
C VAL A 4 3.99 15.41 -2.98
N ASP A 5 2.69 15.53 -2.69
CA ASP A 5 1.68 16.05 -3.65
C ASP A 5 1.90 17.53 -4.06
N ARG A 6 2.76 18.25 -3.34
CA ARG A 6 3.14 19.64 -3.62
C ARG A 6 4.49 19.78 -4.29
N VAL A 7 5.19 18.66 -4.51
CA VAL A 7 6.47 18.65 -5.21
C VAL A 7 6.19 18.68 -6.71
N ILE A 8 6.97 19.49 -7.44
CA ILE A 8 6.91 19.50 -8.90
C ILE A 8 7.23 18.09 -9.41
N ALA A 9 6.46 17.58 -10.36
CA ALA A 9 6.47 16.18 -10.78
C ALA A 9 7.88 15.59 -10.99
N ASP A 10 8.75 16.28 -11.73
CA ASP A 10 10.12 15.83 -12.01
C ASP A 10 11.00 15.63 -10.76
N TYR A 11 10.64 16.24 -9.63
CA TYR A 11 11.37 16.12 -8.37
C TYR A 11 10.66 15.26 -7.32
N ALA A 12 9.45 14.77 -7.58
CA ALA A 12 8.65 14.07 -6.58
C ALA A 12 9.33 12.78 -6.11
N ALA A 13 9.84 11.96 -7.03
CA ALA A 13 10.59 10.75 -6.68
C ALA A 13 11.90 11.08 -5.95
N GLY A 14 12.68 12.05 -6.45
CA GLY A 14 13.92 12.49 -5.79
C GLY A 14 13.70 13.10 -4.39
N ALA A 15 12.52 13.68 -4.13
CA ALA A 15 12.17 14.15 -2.80
C ALA A 15 11.97 12.99 -1.82
N VAL A 16 11.38 11.88 -2.28
CA VAL A 16 11.21 10.65 -1.49
C VAL A 16 12.56 9.97 -1.28
N GLU A 17 13.37 9.82 -2.34
CA GLU A 17 14.73 9.26 -2.29
C GLU A 17 15.56 9.97 -1.22
N ARG A 18 15.56 11.31 -1.22
CA ARG A 18 16.29 12.10 -0.21
C ARG A 18 15.88 11.78 1.22
N LEU A 19 14.61 11.47 1.47
CA LEU A 19 14.14 11.09 2.81
C LEU A 19 14.62 9.69 3.19
N VAL A 20 14.62 8.75 2.24
CA VAL A 20 15.10 7.38 2.45
C VAL A 20 16.61 7.39 2.71
N GLU A 21 17.39 8.11 1.89
CA GLU A 21 18.84 8.25 2.07
C GLU A 21 19.19 8.85 3.45
N ALA A 22 18.46 9.88 3.88
CA ALA A 22 18.68 10.51 5.18
C ALA A 22 18.39 9.57 6.37
N ALA A 23 17.67 8.49 6.14
CA ALA A 23 17.22 7.55 7.17
C ALA A 23 17.87 6.16 7.06
N GLN A 24 18.88 5.97 6.19
CA GLN A 24 19.56 4.69 5.92
C GLN A 24 20.16 3.98 7.16
N ALA A 25 20.34 4.69 8.27
CA ALA A 25 20.85 4.09 9.50
C ALA A 25 19.79 3.32 10.31
N ALA A 26 18.51 3.42 9.94
CA ALA A 26 17.44 2.68 10.59
C ALA A 26 17.40 1.22 10.09
N ASP A 27 17.10 0.29 11.00
CA ASP A 27 16.92 -1.12 10.65
C ASP A 27 15.65 -1.37 9.82
N LEU A 28 14.65 -0.48 9.96
CA LEU A 28 13.39 -0.53 9.22
C LEU A 28 12.92 0.88 8.87
N LEU A 29 12.55 1.09 7.61
CA LEU A 29 11.94 2.33 7.12
C LEU A 29 10.53 2.05 6.61
N VAL A 30 9.53 2.59 7.31
CA VAL A 30 8.14 2.55 6.84
C VAL A 30 7.83 3.85 6.11
N VAL A 31 7.64 3.77 4.80
CA VAL A 31 7.28 4.92 3.96
C VAL A 31 5.75 5.01 3.87
N GLU A 32 5.20 6.13 4.32
CA GLU A 32 3.77 6.40 4.21
C GLU A 32 3.36 6.51 2.74
N GLY A 33 2.46 5.62 2.28
CA GLY A 33 1.87 5.69 0.95
C GLY A 33 0.91 6.86 0.80
N GLN A 34 0.69 7.33 -0.43
CA GLN A 34 -0.30 8.36 -0.77
C GLN A 34 -0.99 8.02 -2.08
N GLY A 35 -2.32 8.17 -2.10
CA GLY A 35 -3.13 7.85 -3.28
C GLY A 35 -3.18 6.34 -3.57
N ALA A 36 -3.31 6.01 -4.85
CA ALA A 36 -3.38 4.65 -5.35
C ALA A 36 -3.00 4.64 -6.84
N LEU A 37 -2.33 3.59 -7.34
CA LEU A 37 -1.96 3.48 -8.76
C LEU A 37 -3.18 3.43 -9.70
N ALA A 38 -4.31 2.89 -9.23
CA ALA A 38 -5.57 2.91 -9.96
C ALA A 38 -6.34 4.25 -9.85
N HIS A 39 -5.89 5.18 -9.00
CA HIS A 39 -6.59 6.44 -8.79
C HIS A 39 -6.36 7.42 -9.96
N PRO A 40 -7.40 7.88 -10.68
CA PRO A 40 -7.24 8.66 -11.91
C PRO A 40 -6.56 10.02 -11.71
N ALA A 41 -6.71 10.62 -10.53
CA ALA A 41 -6.12 11.92 -10.22
C ALA A 41 -4.80 11.89 -9.42
N TYR A 42 -4.49 10.79 -8.72
CA TYR A 42 -3.43 10.77 -7.69
C TYR A 42 -2.37 9.69 -7.92
N SER A 43 -2.51 8.85 -8.95
CA SER A 43 -1.57 7.78 -9.26
C SER A 43 -0.13 8.28 -9.44
N GLY A 44 0.07 9.48 -9.98
CA GLY A 44 1.41 10.06 -10.14
C GLY A 44 2.18 10.24 -8.84
N VAL A 45 1.50 10.55 -7.73
CA VAL A 45 2.13 10.65 -6.41
C VAL A 45 2.52 9.26 -5.91
N THR A 46 1.63 8.28 -6.06
CA THR A 46 1.90 6.88 -5.69
C THR A 46 3.10 6.31 -6.45
N THR A 47 3.18 6.54 -7.77
CA THR A 47 4.32 6.13 -8.60
C THR A 47 5.61 6.80 -8.14
N SER A 48 5.56 8.10 -7.81
CA SER A 48 6.73 8.83 -7.33
C SER A 48 7.24 8.29 -5.99
N ILE A 49 6.34 7.91 -5.08
CA ILE A 49 6.70 7.25 -3.82
C ILE A 49 7.32 5.89 -4.10
N LEU A 50 6.65 5.05 -4.90
CA LEU A 50 7.12 3.70 -5.22
C LEU A 50 8.53 3.70 -5.81
N HIS A 51 8.80 4.56 -6.80
CA HIS A 51 10.11 4.63 -7.44
C HIS A 51 11.15 5.37 -6.60
N GLY A 52 10.74 6.44 -5.91
CA GLY A 52 11.66 7.22 -5.08
C GLY A 52 12.07 6.49 -3.80
N SER A 53 11.23 5.61 -3.26
CA SER A 53 11.58 4.82 -2.08
C SER A 53 12.31 3.53 -2.38
N ALA A 54 12.21 3.01 -3.62
CA ALA A 54 12.78 1.73 -4.06
C ALA A 54 12.61 0.63 -2.99
N PRO A 55 11.37 0.29 -2.59
CA PRO A 55 11.11 -0.49 -1.39
C PRO A 55 11.57 -1.94 -1.54
N ASP A 56 11.90 -2.60 -0.43
CA ASP A 56 12.16 -4.05 -0.40
C ASP A 56 10.85 -4.85 -0.38
N ALA A 57 9.80 -4.30 0.22
CA ALA A 57 8.50 -4.95 0.38
C ALA A 57 7.35 -3.93 0.34
N LEU A 58 6.15 -4.40 -0.02
CA LEU A 58 4.93 -3.61 -0.07
C LEU A 58 3.87 -4.19 0.88
N VAL A 59 3.13 -3.28 1.52
CA VAL A 59 1.96 -3.62 2.33
C VAL A 59 0.72 -3.05 1.64
N MET A 60 -0.20 -3.93 1.24
CA MET A 60 -1.40 -3.52 0.51
C MET A 60 -2.49 -3.06 1.47
N CYS A 61 -2.87 -1.78 1.39
CA CYS A 61 -3.96 -1.23 2.17
C CYS A 61 -5.27 -1.22 1.37
N HIS A 62 -6.38 -1.66 1.98
CA HIS A 62 -7.70 -1.65 1.35
C HIS A 62 -8.82 -1.37 2.36
N GLU A 63 -10.03 -1.02 1.89
CA GLU A 63 -11.23 -0.89 2.73
C GLU A 63 -12.21 -1.99 2.33
N ALA A 64 -12.72 -2.74 3.31
CA ALA A 64 -13.62 -3.86 3.04
C ALA A 64 -14.85 -3.41 2.23
N GLY A 65 -15.24 -4.20 1.23
CA GLY A 65 -16.41 -3.92 0.39
C GLY A 65 -16.28 -2.71 -0.55
N ARG A 66 -15.10 -2.09 -0.68
CA ARG A 66 -14.91 -0.96 -1.60
C ARG A 66 -14.65 -1.45 -3.02
N GLU A 67 -15.59 -1.17 -3.92
CA GLU A 67 -15.52 -1.60 -5.33
C GLU A 67 -15.14 -0.48 -6.30
N ALA A 68 -15.22 0.79 -5.89
CA ALA A 68 -14.93 1.94 -6.73
C ALA A 68 -14.11 3.02 -6.00
N ILE A 69 -13.40 3.83 -6.79
CA ILE A 69 -12.60 4.94 -6.28
C ILE A 69 -13.51 6.02 -5.69
N HIS A 70 -13.27 6.39 -4.44
CA HIS A 70 -14.06 7.42 -3.76
C HIS A 70 -13.99 8.76 -4.49
N GLY A 71 -15.14 9.37 -4.80
CA GLY A 71 -15.21 10.63 -5.54
C GLY A 71 -14.98 10.48 -7.05
N TYR A 72 -14.77 9.24 -7.51
CA TYR A 72 -14.57 8.85 -8.90
C TYR A 72 -15.33 7.55 -9.17
N GLU A 73 -16.62 7.51 -8.83
CA GLU A 73 -17.44 6.28 -8.82
C GLU A 73 -17.61 5.62 -10.19
N SER A 74 -17.22 6.29 -11.28
CA SER A 74 -17.15 5.69 -12.62
C SER A 74 -15.89 4.85 -12.87
N PHE A 75 -14.99 4.76 -11.88
CA PHE A 75 -13.74 4.02 -11.96
C PHE A 75 -13.75 2.90 -10.92
N ASP A 76 -13.89 1.67 -11.41
CA ASP A 76 -13.85 0.47 -10.58
C ASP A 76 -12.43 0.24 -10.03
N ILE A 77 -12.36 -0.33 -8.83
CA ILE A 77 -11.12 -0.85 -8.26
C ILE A 77 -10.89 -2.23 -8.88
N PRO A 78 -9.70 -2.50 -9.45
CA PRO A 78 -9.39 -3.81 -10.00
C PRO A 78 -9.50 -4.90 -8.91
N PRO A 79 -9.82 -6.15 -9.30
CA PRO A 79 -9.72 -7.29 -8.39
C PRO A 79 -8.35 -7.34 -7.72
N LEU A 80 -8.30 -7.73 -6.44
CA LEU A 80 -7.08 -7.65 -5.64
C LEU A 80 -5.83 -8.29 -6.28
N PRO A 81 -5.89 -9.49 -6.90
CA PRO A 81 -4.71 -10.08 -7.55
C PRO A 81 -4.20 -9.24 -8.74
N GLU A 82 -5.11 -8.66 -9.52
CA GLU A 82 -4.74 -7.75 -10.61
C GLU A 82 -4.14 -6.45 -10.04
N TYR A 83 -4.69 -5.96 -8.94
CA TYR A 83 -4.19 -4.76 -8.31
C TYR A 83 -2.78 -4.95 -7.74
N VAL A 84 -2.48 -6.12 -7.16
CA VAL A 84 -1.12 -6.51 -6.76
C VAL A 84 -0.16 -6.54 -7.97
N ASP A 85 -0.55 -7.18 -9.07
CA ASP A 85 0.27 -7.25 -10.30
C ASP A 85 0.65 -5.84 -10.81
N ILE A 86 -0.28 -4.88 -10.72
CA ILE A 86 -0.01 -3.49 -11.12
C ILE A 86 1.12 -2.87 -10.29
N TYR A 87 1.13 -3.06 -8.96
CA TYR A 87 2.18 -2.50 -8.10
C TYR A 87 3.52 -3.18 -8.34
N GLU A 88 3.55 -4.51 -8.33
CA GLU A 88 4.80 -5.27 -8.45
C GLU A 88 5.45 -5.04 -9.81
N ARG A 89 4.66 -5.03 -10.91
CA ARG A 89 5.19 -4.75 -12.25
C ARG A 89 5.69 -3.32 -12.42
N LEU A 90 5.07 -2.36 -11.74
CA LEU A 90 5.53 -0.97 -11.79
C LEU A 90 6.79 -0.78 -10.93
N ALA A 91 6.96 -1.54 -9.85
CA ALA A 91 8.14 -1.53 -9.00
C ALA A 91 9.34 -2.24 -9.64
N ALA A 92 9.11 -3.35 -10.36
CA ALA A 92 10.13 -4.24 -10.92
C ALA A 92 11.31 -3.59 -11.67
N PRO A 93 11.15 -2.47 -12.41
CA PRO A 93 12.28 -1.80 -13.05
C PRO A 93 13.28 -1.15 -12.06
N ILE A 94 12.86 -0.92 -10.80
CA ILE A 94 13.58 -0.15 -9.79
C ILE A 94 13.95 -1.02 -8.57
N SER A 95 13.06 -1.94 -8.18
CA SER A 95 13.20 -2.79 -6.99
C SER A 95 12.50 -4.13 -7.20
N ASP A 96 12.98 -5.18 -6.55
CA ASP A 96 12.36 -6.53 -6.55
C ASP A 96 11.19 -6.64 -5.54
N ALA A 97 10.54 -5.52 -5.22
CA ALA A 97 9.49 -5.43 -4.21
C ALA A 97 8.27 -6.31 -4.57
N SER A 98 7.78 -7.06 -3.58
CA SER A 98 6.52 -7.80 -3.65
C SER A 98 5.56 -7.38 -2.54
N VAL A 99 4.27 -7.68 -2.72
CA VAL A 99 3.28 -7.48 -1.67
C VAL A 99 3.36 -8.62 -0.66
N VAL A 100 3.86 -8.32 0.54
CA VAL A 100 4.14 -9.32 1.58
C VAL A 100 3.07 -9.37 2.68
N ALA A 101 2.25 -8.33 2.79
CA ALA A 101 1.21 -8.24 3.81
C ALA A 101 0.06 -7.34 3.39
N GLY A 102 -1.08 -7.49 4.08
CA GLY A 102 -2.28 -6.71 3.85
C GLY A 102 -2.78 -5.97 5.09
N MET A 103 -3.32 -4.76 4.90
CA MET A 103 -3.98 -3.98 5.95
C MET A 103 -5.40 -3.63 5.48
N LEU A 104 -6.40 -4.24 6.11
CA LEU A 104 -7.80 -4.08 5.73
C LEU A 104 -8.51 -3.18 6.74
N ASN A 105 -9.10 -2.08 6.26
CA ASN A 105 -9.98 -1.24 7.04
C ASN A 105 -11.38 -1.85 7.08
N THR A 106 -11.80 -2.29 8.27
CA THR A 106 -13.11 -2.89 8.52
C THR A 106 -14.02 -2.02 9.39
N ARG A 107 -13.71 -0.72 9.57
CA ARG A 107 -14.37 0.15 10.56
C ARG A 107 -15.91 0.21 10.52
N HIS A 108 -16.52 -0.13 9.39
CA HIS A 108 -17.95 -0.07 9.17
C HIS A 108 -18.66 -1.41 9.39
N LEU A 109 -17.90 -2.48 9.63
CA LEU A 109 -18.39 -3.84 9.87
C LEU A 109 -18.46 -4.13 11.37
N ASP A 110 -19.27 -5.10 11.78
CA ASP A 110 -19.19 -5.65 13.14
C ASP A 110 -17.95 -6.55 13.33
N ASP A 111 -17.72 -7.04 14.55
CA ASP A 111 -16.51 -7.82 14.86
C ASP A 111 -16.45 -9.17 14.12
N SER A 112 -17.60 -9.82 13.89
CA SER A 112 -17.66 -11.10 13.18
C SER A 112 -17.41 -10.88 11.70
N GLU A 113 -18.09 -9.91 11.11
CA GLU A 113 -17.94 -9.54 9.70
C GLU A 113 -16.53 -9.03 9.40
N ALA A 114 -15.92 -8.27 10.32
CA ALA A 114 -14.54 -7.81 10.19
C ALA A 114 -13.55 -8.98 10.18
N ALA A 115 -13.72 -9.96 11.07
CA ALA A 115 -12.86 -11.15 11.10
C ALA A 115 -12.97 -11.95 9.79
N ASP A 116 -14.19 -12.18 9.31
CA ASP A 116 -14.43 -12.88 8.04
C ASP A 116 -13.87 -12.11 6.85
N ALA A 117 -14.02 -10.78 6.82
CA ALA A 117 -13.48 -9.93 5.76
C ALA A 117 -11.95 -9.95 5.72
N VAL A 118 -11.28 -9.91 6.89
CA VAL A 118 -9.82 -10.00 6.97
C VAL A 118 -9.33 -11.36 6.48
N ALA A 119 -10.00 -12.45 6.88
CA ALA A 119 -9.64 -13.80 6.44
C ALA A 119 -9.79 -13.96 4.92
N GLY A 120 -10.91 -13.53 4.34
CA GLY A 120 -11.12 -13.58 2.89
C GLY A 120 -10.16 -12.66 2.11
N TYR A 121 -9.80 -11.51 2.68
CA TYR A 121 -8.81 -10.62 2.10
C TYR A 121 -7.41 -11.23 2.10
N SER A 122 -6.99 -11.86 3.21
CA SER A 122 -5.71 -12.57 3.31
C SER A 122 -5.61 -13.72 2.30
N GLU A 123 -6.68 -14.52 2.16
CA GLU A 123 -6.75 -15.60 1.17
C GLU A 123 -6.64 -15.06 -0.27
N SER A 124 -7.37 -13.99 -0.58
CA SER A 124 -7.34 -13.36 -1.91
C SER A 124 -6.00 -12.70 -2.23
N LEU A 125 -5.32 -12.15 -1.21
CA LEU A 125 -4.01 -11.53 -1.33
C LEU A 125 -2.91 -12.58 -1.50
N GLY A 126 -3.10 -13.77 -0.94
CA GLY A 126 -2.05 -14.79 -0.84
C GLY A 126 -0.97 -14.44 0.19
N ALA A 127 -1.26 -13.53 1.12
CA ALA A 127 -0.34 -13.03 2.14
C ALA A 127 -1.07 -12.74 3.47
N PRO A 128 -0.36 -12.74 4.61
CA PRO A 128 -0.95 -12.40 5.91
C PRO A 128 -1.59 -11.02 5.89
N ALA A 129 -2.77 -10.87 6.51
CA ALA A 129 -3.44 -9.58 6.61
C ALA A 129 -4.11 -9.38 7.96
N THR A 130 -4.30 -8.11 8.34
CA THR A 130 -5.00 -7.73 9.57
C THR A 130 -5.78 -6.43 9.37
N ASP A 131 -6.71 -6.14 10.28
CA ASP A 131 -7.13 -4.76 10.54
C ASP A 131 -6.25 -4.23 11.67
N PRO A 132 -5.24 -3.37 11.38
CA PRO A 132 -4.29 -2.94 12.39
C PRO A 132 -4.92 -2.03 13.45
N VAL A 133 -6.07 -1.41 13.18
CA VAL A 133 -6.76 -0.54 14.12
C VAL A 133 -7.63 -1.37 15.07
N ARG A 134 -8.31 -2.40 14.56
CA ARG A 134 -9.19 -3.25 15.36
C ARG A 134 -8.45 -4.36 16.10
N HIS A 135 -7.53 -5.04 15.41
CA HIS A 135 -6.88 -6.26 15.90
C HIS A 135 -5.41 -6.05 16.27
N GLY A 136 -4.84 -4.88 15.96
CA GLY A 136 -3.39 -4.68 16.03
C GLY A 136 -2.66 -5.43 14.91
N VAL A 137 -1.33 -5.43 14.99
CA VAL A 137 -0.47 -6.14 14.04
C VAL A 137 0.02 -7.43 14.71
N PRO A 138 -0.47 -8.61 14.30
CA PRO A 138 0.00 -9.88 14.85
C PRO A 138 1.42 -10.19 14.35
N ASP A 139 2.13 -11.03 15.09
CA ASP A 139 3.52 -11.41 14.79
C ASP A 139 3.68 -11.94 13.35
N GLU A 140 2.74 -12.76 12.86
CA GLU A 140 2.79 -13.29 11.48
C GLU A 140 2.81 -12.19 10.41
N VAL A 141 2.07 -11.08 10.61
CA VAL A 141 2.08 -9.95 9.68
C VAL A 141 3.38 -9.16 9.79
N LEU A 142 3.90 -9.00 11.01
CA LEU A 142 5.17 -8.30 11.24
C LEU A 142 6.35 -9.10 10.68
N ASP A 143 6.39 -10.41 10.89
CA ASP A 143 7.42 -11.32 10.39
C ASP A 143 7.44 -11.38 8.86
N ALA A 144 6.29 -11.17 8.19
CA ALA A 144 6.25 -11.06 6.74
C ALA A 144 6.85 -9.75 6.20
N ILE A 145 6.91 -8.70 7.03
CA ILE A 145 7.45 -7.37 6.69
C ILE A 145 8.97 -7.29 6.94
N LEU A 146 9.49 -8.04 7.92
CA LEU A 146 10.88 -8.02 8.38
C LEU A 146 11.77 -9.03 7.63
#